data_AF-A0A954Z993-F1
#
_entry.id   AF-A0A954Z993-F1
#
_cell.length_a   1.000
_cell.length_b   1.000
_cell.length_c   1.000
_cell.angle_alpha   90.00
_cell.angle_beta   90.00
_cell.angle_gamma   90.00
#
_symmetry.space_group_name_H-M   'P 1'
#
loop_
_entity.id
_entity.type
_entity.pdbx_description
1 polymer ?
#
loop_
_entity_poly.entity_id
_entity_poly.type
_entity_poly.pdbx_seq_one_letter_code
_entity_poly.pdbx_strand_id
1 'polypeptide(L)'
;CKEVTETYQLEPRHMIESTLLKRRTFPWCTVGMLTVVVVGALGAASDPGTGRPNTQDMSTWHLAGAFTGFTIVAFTYYKAWTAIVANQDVIARIVALVQKIRAERGLDVADTPPA
;
A
#
# COMPACT_ATOMS: atom_id res chain seq x y z
N CYS A 1 -1.99 -8.89 -11.85
CA CYS A 1 -0.86 -9.14 -12.78
C CYS A 1 -0.72 -10.62 -13.11
N LYS A 2 -0.59 -11.53 -12.13
CA LYS A 2 -0.40 -12.98 -12.38
C LYS A 2 -1.41 -13.57 -13.38
N GLU A 3 -2.71 -13.45 -13.10
CA GLU A 3 -3.77 -13.98 -13.96
C GLU A 3 -3.66 -13.48 -15.40
N VAL A 4 -3.59 -12.17 -15.61
CA VAL A 4 -3.44 -11.56 -16.95
C VAL A 4 -2.16 -12.05 -17.65
N THR A 5 -1.04 -12.13 -16.93
CA THR A 5 0.22 -12.65 -17.47
C THR A 5 0.09 -14.11 -17.91
N GLU A 6 -0.62 -14.95 -17.15
CA GLU A 6 -0.84 -16.37 -17.46
C GLU A 6 -1.82 -16.54 -18.63
N THR A 7 -2.94 -15.83 -18.63
CA THR A 7 -3.98 -15.90 -19.68
C THR A 7 -3.44 -15.46 -21.03
N TYR A 8 -2.67 -14.37 -21.07
CA TYR A 8 -2.11 -13.82 -22.31
C TYR A 8 -0.70 -14.34 -22.62
N GLN A 9 -0.16 -15.26 -21.82
CA GLN A 9 1.19 -15.82 -21.96
C GLN A 9 2.26 -14.72 -22.10
N LEU A 10 2.14 -13.66 -21.29
CA LEU A 10 3.06 -12.52 -21.30
C LEU A 10 4.40 -12.89 -20.64
N GLU A 11 5.42 -12.06 -20.89
CA GLU A 11 6.73 -12.21 -20.23
C GLU A 11 6.58 -12.23 -18.69
N PRO A 12 7.13 -13.26 -17.98
CA PRO A 12 7.02 -13.37 -16.52
C PRO A 12 7.63 -12.19 -15.75
N ARG A 13 8.53 -11.43 -16.38
CA ARG A 13 9.27 -10.31 -15.78
C ARG A 13 8.34 -9.27 -15.15
N HIS A 14 7.21 -8.96 -15.78
CA HIS A 14 6.25 -7.99 -15.24
C HIS A 14 5.59 -8.46 -13.94
N MET A 15 5.31 -9.76 -13.81
CA MET A 15 4.77 -10.36 -12.59
C MET A 15 5.81 -10.36 -11.47
N ILE A 16 7.07 -10.69 -11.79
CA ILE A 16 8.18 -10.69 -10.84
C ILE A 16 8.42 -9.26 -10.30
N GLU A 17 8.46 -8.27 -11.19
CA GLU A 17 8.66 -6.86 -10.82
C GLU A 17 7.57 -6.35 -9.87
N SER A 18 6.29 -6.59 -10.19
CA SER A 18 5.16 -6.24 -9.32
C SER A 18 5.24 -6.94 -7.96
N THR A 19 5.67 -8.20 -7.93
CA THR A 19 5.80 -8.99 -6.68
C THR A 19 6.93 -8.45 -5.80
N LEU A 20 8.07 -8.10 -6.39
CA LEU A 20 9.20 -7.53 -5.66
C LEU A 20 8.87 -6.17 -5.05
N LEU A 21 8.14 -5.32 -5.79
CA LEU A 21 7.65 -4.04 -5.27
C LEU A 21 6.78 -4.26 -4.02
N LYS A 22 5.83 -5.19 -4.09
CA LYS A 22 4.96 -5.51 -2.94
C LYS A 22 5.74 -6.07 -1.76
N ARG A 23 6.66 -7.02 -1.98
CA ARG A 23 7.47 -7.61 -0.90
C ARG A 23 8.39 -6.60 -0.22
N ARG A 24 8.91 -5.61 -0.96
CA ARG A 24 9.71 -4.51 -0.40
C ARG A 24 8.90 -3.51 0.40
N THR A 25 7.64 -3.27 0.00
CA THR A 25 6.76 -2.31 0.67
C THR A 25 6.04 -2.90 1.88
N PHE A 26 5.75 -4.20 1.87
CA PHE A 26 4.97 -4.86 2.93
C PHE A 26 5.52 -4.62 4.35
N PRO A 27 6.84 -4.74 4.63
CA PRO A 27 7.38 -4.45 5.95
C PRO A 27 7.09 -3.02 6.43
N TRP A 28 7.11 -2.03 5.53
CA TRP A 28 6.80 -0.63 5.87
C TRP A 28 5.33 -0.46 6.26
N CYS A 29 4.42 -1.14 5.56
CA CYS A 29 3.00 -1.14 5.93
C CYS A 29 2.80 -1.75 7.33
N THR A 30 3.48 -2.86 7.63
CA THR A 30 3.41 -3.50 8.95
C THR A 30 3.96 -2.58 10.05
N VAL A 31 5.09 -1.91 9.80
CA VAL A 31 5.64 -0.91 10.74
C VAL A 31 4.60 0.19 11.00
N GLY A 32 3.99 0.75 9.95
CA GLY A 32 2.95 1.78 10.11
C GLY A 32 1.77 1.30 10.95
N MET A 33 1.27 0.09 10.71
CA MET A 33 0.18 -0.52 11.50
C MET A 33 0.57 -0.68 12.97
N LEU A 34 1.75 -1.24 13.24
CA LEU A 34 2.24 -1.44 14.62
C LEU A 34 2.45 -0.12 15.34
N THR A 35 2.97 0.91 14.66
CA THR A 35 3.12 2.25 15.22
C THR A 35 1.78 2.82 15.69
N VAL A 36 0.73 2.70 14.89
CA VAL A 36 -0.62 3.17 15.28
C VAL A 36 -1.12 2.43 16.52
N VAL A 37 -0.94 1.11 16.58
CA VAL A 37 -1.34 0.29 17.75
C VAL A 37 -0.59 0.74 19.01
N VAL A 38 0.73 0.94 18.93
CA VAL A 38 1.56 1.37 20.07
C VAL A 38 1.14 2.76 20.55
N VAL A 39 0.98 3.72 19.64
CA VAL A 39 0.58 5.09 20.00
C VAL A 39 -0.81 5.10 20.64
N GLY A 40 -1.76 4.33 20.08
CA GLY A 40 -3.11 4.18 20.65
C GLY A 40 -3.08 3.56 22.06
N ALA A 41 -2.26 2.53 22.27
CA ALA A 41 -2.07 1.91 23.58
C ALA A 41 -1.46 2.88 24.60
N LEU A 42 -0.45 3.68 24.20
CA LEU A 42 0.09 4.75 25.05
C LEU A 42 -0.98 5.78 25.41
N GLY A 43 -1.84 6.15 24.45
CA GLY A 43 -2.93 7.09 24.68
C GLY A 43 -3.88 6.60 25.76
N ALA A 44 -4.33 5.34 25.64
CA ALA A 44 -5.17 4.69 26.64
C ALA A 44 -4.47 4.57 28.02
N ALA A 45 -3.16 4.32 28.05
CA ALA A 45 -2.39 4.26 29.29
C ALA A 45 -2.24 5.63 29.98
N SER A 46 -2.21 6.71 29.20
CA SER A 46 -2.10 8.08 29.70
C SER A 46 -3.43 8.72 30.13
N ASP A 47 -4.55 8.02 29.95
CA ASP A 47 -5.89 8.55 30.20
C ASP A 47 -6.14 8.80 31.71
N PRO A 48 -6.32 10.07 32.15
CA PRO A 48 -6.63 10.41 33.54
C PRO A 48 -7.95 9.83 34.04
N GLY A 49 -8.91 9.57 33.13
CA GLY A 49 -10.20 8.96 33.43
C GLY A 49 -10.09 7.53 33.97
N THR A 50 -8.93 6.88 33.84
CA THR A 50 -8.66 5.55 34.39
C THR A 50 -8.42 5.54 35.90
N GLY A 51 -8.22 6.70 36.53
CA GLY A 51 -7.95 6.82 37.97
C GLY A 51 -6.59 6.25 38.41
N ARG A 52 -5.71 5.88 37.46
CA ARG A 52 -4.37 5.37 37.76
C ARG A 52 -3.43 6.50 38.19
N PRO A 53 -2.53 6.26 39.16
CA PRO A 53 -1.50 7.24 39.53
C PRO A 53 -0.55 7.49 38.36
N ASN A 54 0.08 8.67 38.32
CA ASN A 54 1.09 9.09 37.33
C ASN A 54 0.60 9.23 35.86
N THR A 55 -0.70 9.27 35.62
CA THR A 55 -1.28 9.51 34.27
C THR A 55 -0.89 10.86 33.68
N GLN A 56 -0.74 11.91 34.50
CA GLN A 56 -0.25 13.22 34.04
C GLN A 56 1.17 13.15 33.47
N ASP A 57 2.11 12.46 34.13
CA ASP A 57 3.47 12.29 33.60
C ASP A 57 3.48 11.45 32.32
N MET A 58 2.60 10.44 32.24
CA MET A 58 2.42 9.63 31.04
C MET A 58 1.85 10.43 29.85
N SER A 59 1.12 11.51 30.08
CA SER A 59 0.57 12.35 29.01
C SER A 59 1.65 13.05 28.19
N THR A 60 2.72 13.53 28.84
CA THR A 60 3.89 14.14 28.16
C THR A 60 4.61 13.11 27.28
N TRP A 61 4.79 11.89 27.81
CA TRP A 61 5.37 10.78 27.06
C TRP A 61 4.50 10.33 25.89
N HIS A 62 3.17 10.29 26.09
CA HIS A 62 2.24 9.99 25.01
C HIS A 62 2.30 11.06 23.91
N LEU A 63 2.34 12.35 24.25
CA LEU A 63 2.43 13.44 23.28
C LEU A 63 3.71 13.34 22.44
N ALA A 64 4.87 13.12 23.08
CA ALA A 64 6.13 12.90 22.38
C ALA A 64 6.08 11.65 21.48
N GLY A 65 5.50 10.57 21.99
CA GLY A 65 5.26 9.34 21.24
C GLY A 65 4.32 9.55 20.04
N ALA A 66 3.30 10.39 20.17
CA ALA A 66 2.35 10.70 19.12
C ALA A 66 2.99 11.48 17.96
N PHE A 67 3.81 12.50 18.24
CA PHE A 67 4.55 13.21 17.19
C PHE A 67 5.56 12.31 16.47
N THR A 68 6.27 11.48 17.25
CA THR A 68 7.22 10.50 16.69
C THR A 68 6.49 9.49 15.81
N GLY A 69 5.38 8.95 16.31
CA GLY A 69 4.53 7.99 15.61
C GLY A 69 3.91 8.58 14.34
N PHE A 70 3.44 9.83 14.39
CA PHE A 70 2.94 10.56 13.23
C PHE A 70 4.00 10.63 12.12
N THR A 71 5.24 11.00 12.48
CA THR A 71 6.35 11.09 11.53
C THR A 71 6.66 9.74 10.90
N ILE A 72 6.69 8.67 11.70
CA ILE A 72 6.91 7.30 11.22
C ILE A 72 5.78 6.88 10.28
N VAL A 73 4.52 7.09 10.65
CA VAL A 73 3.37 6.75 9.81
C VAL A 73 3.41 7.52 8.50
N ALA A 74 3.63 8.83 8.52
CA ALA A 74 3.79 9.65 7.32
C ALA A 74 4.90 9.11 6.40
N PHE A 75 6.04 8.71 6.97
CA PHE A 75 7.12 8.08 6.21
C PHE A 75 6.71 6.76 5.58
N THR A 76 5.99 5.88 6.30
CA THR A 76 5.49 4.62 5.73
C THR A 76 4.50 4.84 4.60
N TYR A 77 3.64 5.85 4.71
CA TYR A 77 2.74 6.28 3.62
C TYR A 77 3.52 6.76 2.40
N TYR A 78 4.56 7.58 2.60
CA TYR A 78 5.41 8.01 1.50
C TYR A 78 6.08 6.80 0.79
N LYS A 79 6.60 5.84 1.55
CA LYS A 79 7.15 4.59 0.98
C LYS A 79 6.09 3.81 0.19
N ALA A 80 4.90 3.64 0.74
CA ALA A 80 3.79 2.97 0.05
C ALA A 80 3.40 3.70 -1.24
N TRP A 81 3.29 5.03 -1.20
CA TRP A 81 3.00 5.87 -2.36
C TRP A 81 3.99 5.65 -3.49
N THR A 82 5.30 5.73 -3.22
CA THR A 82 6.33 5.51 -4.26
C THR A 82 6.22 4.12 -4.91
N ALA A 83 5.86 3.10 -4.13
CA ALA A 83 5.70 1.75 -4.66
C ALA A 83 4.41 1.58 -5.47
N ILE A 84 3.33 2.28 -5.09
CA ILE A 84 2.08 2.31 -5.86
C ILE A 84 2.35 2.92 -7.23
N VAL A 85 3.01 4.07 -7.29
CA VAL A 85 3.38 4.73 -8.56
C VAL A 85 4.21 3.79 -9.44
N ALA A 86 5.27 3.20 -8.89
CA ALA A 86 6.10 2.24 -9.64
C ALA A 86 5.31 1.01 -10.12
N ASN A 87 4.35 0.52 -9.32
CA ASN A 87 3.51 -0.60 -9.73
C ASN A 87 2.45 -0.21 -10.78
N GLN A 88 2.01 1.05 -10.81
CA GLN A 88 1.15 1.58 -11.89
C GLN A 88 1.87 1.52 -13.24
N ASP A 89 3.17 1.84 -13.28
CA ASP A 89 3.96 1.72 -14.52
C ASP A 89 3.99 0.29 -15.05
N VAL A 90 4.12 -0.70 -14.15
CA VAL A 90 4.06 -2.13 -14.51
C VAL A 90 2.68 -2.47 -15.07
N ILE A 91 1.61 -2.00 -14.44
CA ILE A 91 0.23 -2.25 -14.88
C ILE A 91 0.00 -1.62 -16.26
N ALA A 92 0.41 -0.37 -16.47
CA ALA A 92 0.27 0.33 -17.75
C ALA A 92 0.96 -0.44 -18.89
N ARG A 93 2.17 -0.98 -18.64
CA ARG A 93 2.88 -1.85 -19.61
C ARG A 93 2.09 -3.13 -19.93
N ILE A 94 1.55 -3.80 -18.92
CA ILE A 94 0.75 -5.02 -19.12
C ILE A 94 -0.51 -4.70 -19.94
N VAL A 95 -1.21 -3.61 -19.62
CA VAL A 95 -2.43 -3.21 -20.34
C VAL A 95 -2.12 -2.92 -21.82
N ALA A 96 -1.04 -2.19 -22.11
CA ALA A 96 -0.62 -1.93 -23.48
C ALA A 96 -0.30 -3.22 -24.27
N LEU A 97 0.36 -4.20 -23.64
CA LEU A 97 0.63 -5.50 -24.25
C LEU A 97 -0.66 -6.28 -24.54
N VAL A 98 -1.60 -6.30 -23.59
CA VAL A 98 -2.90 -6.96 -23.76
C VAL A 98 -3.69 -6.30 -24.88
N GLN A 99 -3.73 -4.97 -24.96
CA GLN A 99 -4.40 -4.25 -26.05
C GLN A 99 -3.81 -4.64 -27.40
N LYS A 100 -2.48 -4.70 -27.53
CA LYS A 100 -1.81 -5.16 -28.76
C LYS A 100 -2.25 -6.58 -29.14
N ILE A 101 -2.23 -7.52 -28.21
CA ILE A 101 -2.63 -8.91 -28.47
C ILE A 101 -4.11 -9.02 -28.83
N ARG A 102 -4.98 -8.22 -28.19
CA ARG A 102 -6.41 -8.19 -28.50
C ARG A 102 -6.67 -7.66 -29.92
N ALA A 103 -5.99 -6.59 -30.31
CA ALA A 103 -6.06 -6.06 -31.68
C ALA A 103 -5.59 -7.10 -32.71
N GLU A 104 -4.45 -7.77 -32.47
CA GLU A 104 -3.91 -8.84 -33.33
C GLU A 104 -4.86 -10.04 -33.47
N ARG A 105 -5.67 -10.31 -32.44
CA ARG A 105 -6.65 -11.40 -32.43
C ARG A 105 -8.06 -10.97 -32.88
N GLY A 106 -8.25 -9.72 -33.28
CA GLY A 106 -9.57 -9.19 -33.67
C GLY A 106 -10.58 -9.12 -32.51
N LEU A 107 -10.10 -9.04 -31.26
CA LEU A 107 -10.92 -8.97 -30.04
C LEU A 107 -11.28 -7.53 -29.62
N ASP A 108 -10.82 -6.53 -30.39
CA ASP A 108 -11.21 -5.14 -30.25
C ASP A 108 -12.37 -4.84 -31.23
N VAL A 109 -13.50 -5.51 -31.01
CA VAL A 109 -14.75 -5.14 -31.65
C VAL A 109 -15.35 -4.03 -30.81
N ALA A 110 -15.53 -2.85 -31.40
CA ALA A 110 -16.22 -1.75 -30.76
C ALA A 110 -17.58 -2.23 -30.27
N ASP A 111 -17.87 -2.05 -28.98
CA ASP A 111 -19.23 -2.02 -28.44
C ASP A 111 -19.97 -0.89 -29.18
N THR A 112 -20.49 -1.22 -30.36
CA THR A 112 -21.42 -0.37 -31.10
C THR A 112 -22.78 -0.83 -30.60
N PRO A 113 -23.47 -0.07 -29.73
CA PRO A 113 -24.79 -0.47 -29.27
C PRO A 113 -25.72 -0.60 -30.48
N PRO A 114 -26.60 -1.61 -30.51
CA PRO A 114 -27.52 -1.81 -31.63
C PRO A 114 -28.38 -0.55 -31.83
N ALA A 115 -28.52 -0.16 -33.11
CA ALA A 115 -29.27 0.99 -33.58
C ALA A 115 -30.76 0.93 -33.21
#